data_AF-A0A3C0IT36-F1
#
_entry.id   AF-A0A3C0IT36-F1
#
_cell.length_a   1.000
_cell.length_b   1.000
_cell.length_c   1.000
_cell.angle_alpha   90.00
_cell.angle_beta   90.00
_cell.angle_gamma   90.00
#
_symmetry.space_group_name_H-M   'P 1'
#
loop_
_entity.id
_entity.type
_entity.pdbx_description
1 polymer ?
#
loop_
_entity_poly.entity_id
_entity_poly.type
_entity_poly.pdbx_seq_one_letter_code
_entity_poly.pdbx_strand_id
1 'polypeptide(L)'
;MKQLIVTMVAVVIAFTVRAQQASITADRNKILFGEQVTLQLKVANLPAGITLTKWFDTTQLNQQLVIANKSIIDTIVINDITTYQQTLQITGFDSGVFTIPPMDVATNTGNRISTAAINIEVLSPNITGMQGLRTMKDIAEAPPTLSAFSWRSVIVWVVLVTLLSILFWRLMLRKRKQLTTTVATPYGKKSIVEALMQLAKEQPNSAATWHVWMHQADRLVRTYLLDTTGIPALQCTADELMIWTNEFIIADEAIRTQYHL
;
A
#
# COMPACT_ATOMS: atom_id res chain seq x y z
N MET A 1 42.08 57.99 42.07
CA MET A 1 41.58 58.31 40.71
C MET A 1 42.01 57.32 39.63
N LYS A 2 43.31 57.01 39.45
CA LYS A 2 43.76 56.05 38.41
C LYS A 2 43.08 54.66 38.48
N GLN A 3 42.92 54.12 39.69
CA GLN A 3 42.26 52.80 39.89
C GLN A 3 40.77 52.81 39.50
N LEU A 4 40.05 53.91 39.74
CA LEU A 4 38.63 54.08 39.38
C LEU A 4 38.43 54.15 37.85
N ILE A 5 39.37 54.79 37.15
CA ILE A 5 39.35 54.89 35.69
C ILE A 5 39.64 53.51 35.05
N VAL A 6 40.59 52.76 35.60
CA VAL A 6 40.91 51.40 35.12
C VAL A 6 39.72 50.46 35.31
N THR A 7 39.05 50.50 36.47
CA THR A 7 37.84 49.69 36.70
C THR A 7 36.70 50.10 35.77
N MET A 8 36.51 51.39 35.51
CA MET A 8 35.48 51.87 34.59
C MET A 8 35.75 51.44 33.14
N VAL A 9 37.00 51.49 32.69
CA VAL A 9 37.41 51.04 31.35
C VAL A 9 37.25 49.52 31.20
N ALA A 10 37.62 48.74 32.22
CA ALA A 10 37.44 47.29 32.20
C ALA A 10 35.95 46.89 32.12
N VAL A 11 35.07 47.61 32.83
CA VAL A 11 33.61 47.40 32.76
C VAL A 11 33.07 47.68 31.36
N VAL A 12 33.50 48.77 30.71
CA VAL A 12 33.06 49.11 29.34
C VAL A 12 33.53 48.09 28.31
N ILE A 13 34.76 47.56 28.43
CA ILE A 13 35.29 46.54 27.53
C ILE A 13 34.50 45.22 27.68
N ALA A 14 34.12 44.84 28.90
CA ALA A 14 33.33 43.64 29.16
C ALA A 14 31.96 43.65 28.46
N PHE A 15 31.34 44.83 28.27
CA PHE A 15 30.05 44.95 27.56
C PHE A 15 30.16 44.78 26.02
N THR A 16 31.37 44.83 25.45
CA THR A 16 31.56 44.74 23.99
C THR A 16 31.92 43.34 23.49
N VAL A 17 32.12 42.37 24.38
CA VAL A 17 32.45 41.00 23.99
C VAL A 17 31.18 40.26 23.58
N ARG A 18 31.01 40.02 22.28
CA ARG A 18 30.00 39.09 21.76
C ARG A 18 30.49 37.67 21.93
N ALA A 19 29.99 36.98 22.95
CA ALA A 19 30.27 35.57 23.17
C ALA A 19 29.62 34.69 22.09
N GLN A 20 30.30 33.60 21.72
CA GLN A 20 29.76 32.54 20.89
C GLN A 20 28.55 31.92 21.60
N GLN A 21 27.43 31.76 20.89
CA GLN A 21 26.18 31.31 21.51
C GLN A 21 25.57 30.15 20.72
N ALA A 22 25.33 29.03 21.40
CA ALA A 22 24.52 27.94 20.90
C ALA A 22 23.13 27.97 21.57
N SER A 23 22.07 27.80 20.79
CA SER A 23 20.70 27.81 21.29
C SER A 23 19.84 26.77 20.59
N ILE A 24 18.93 26.18 21.36
CA ILE A 24 17.84 25.33 20.89
C ILE A 24 16.54 26.03 21.27
N THR A 25 15.67 26.25 20.30
CA THR A 25 14.37 26.89 20.53
C THR A 25 13.28 26.10 19.83
N ALA A 26 12.20 25.79 20.54
CA ALA A 26 10.99 25.24 19.93
C ALA A 26 10.00 26.38 19.65
N ASP A 27 9.21 26.28 18.59
CA ASP A 27 8.07 27.18 18.37
C ASP A 27 7.02 27.03 19.47
N ARG A 28 6.82 25.80 19.96
CA ARG A 28 5.88 25.46 21.04
C ARG A 28 6.50 24.46 22.00
N ASN A 29 6.20 24.63 23.29
CA ASN A 29 6.65 23.71 24.35
C ASN A 29 5.57 22.72 24.79
N LYS A 30 4.36 22.83 24.23
CA LYS A 30 3.24 21.93 24.48
C LYS A 30 2.66 21.47 23.15
N ILE A 31 2.52 20.17 22.96
CA ILE A 31 1.97 19.57 21.76
C ILE A 31 0.99 18.46 22.11
N LEU A 32 0.05 18.19 21.22
CA LEU A 32 -0.77 17.00 21.31
C LEU A 32 0.01 15.76 20.83
N PHE A 33 -0.42 14.59 21.28
CA PHE A 33 0.07 13.31 20.76
C PHE A 33 0.07 13.29 19.21
N GLY A 34 1.21 12.96 18.60
CA GLY A 34 1.37 12.88 17.15
C GLY A 34 1.42 14.23 16.42
N GLU A 35 1.29 15.36 17.14
CA GLU A 35 1.49 16.68 16.56
C GLU A 35 2.98 16.96 16.34
N GLN A 36 3.30 17.69 15.27
CA GLN A 36 4.66 18.06 14.93
C GLN A 36 4.99 19.47 15.44
N VAL A 37 6.19 19.63 15.97
CA VAL A 37 6.73 20.90 16.48
C VAL A 37 8.08 21.17 15.83
N THR A 38 8.38 22.44 15.64
CA THR A 38 9.57 22.90 14.94
C THR A 38 10.65 23.28 15.95
N LEU A 39 11.73 22.52 15.97
CA LEU A 39 12.91 22.78 16.78
C LEU A 39 13.99 23.45 15.92
N GLN A 40 14.39 24.65 16.30
CA GLN A 40 15.47 25.40 15.66
C GLN A 40 16.75 25.26 16.47
N LEU A 41 17.78 24.73 15.82
CA LEU A 41 19.14 24.62 16.32
C LEU A 41 19.97 25.74 15.73
N LYS A 42 20.62 26.56 16.55
CA LYS A 42 21.38 27.72 16.10
C LYS A 42 22.70 27.86 16.83
N VAL A 43 23.76 28.17 16.08
CA VAL A 43 25.05 28.61 16.62
C VAL A 43 25.38 29.96 16.00
N ALA A 44 25.40 31.01 16.82
CA ALA A 44 25.56 32.40 16.40
C ALA A 44 26.86 33.01 16.94
N ASN A 45 27.24 34.15 16.36
CA ASN A 45 28.40 34.95 16.75
C ASN A 45 29.74 34.22 16.58
N LEU A 46 29.91 33.40 15.53
CA LEU A 46 31.21 32.81 15.21
C LEU A 46 32.08 33.83 14.45
N PRO A 47 33.24 34.24 15.00
CA PRO A 47 34.18 35.12 14.31
C PRO A 47 34.79 34.48 13.06
N ALA A 48 35.30 35.30 12.15
CA ALA A 48 36.07 34.85 11.01
C ALA A 48 37.23 33.90 11.42
N GLY A 49 37.37 32.79 10.68
CA GLY A 49 38.40 31.76 10.93
C GLY A 49 38.01 30.69 11.96
N ILE A 50 36.90 30.85 12.67
CA ILE A 50 36.35 29.80 13.55
C ILE A 50 35.24 29.06 12.81
N THR A 51 35.43 27.77 12.59
CA THR A 51 34.47 26.89 11.90
C THR A 51 34.03 25.76 12.82
N LEU A 52 32.85 25.21 12.53
CA LEU A 52 32.34 24.04 13.26
C LEU A 52 32.95 22.76 12.69
N THR A 53 33.51 21.94 13.59
CA THR A 53 34.03 20.61 13.26
C THR A 53 33.00 19.52 13.57
N LYS A 54 32.13 19.74 14.57
CA LYS A 54 31.05 18.83 14.92
C LYS A 54 29.76 19.60 15.18
N TRP A 55 28.68 19.18 14.52
CA TRP A 55 27.31 19.67 14.74
C TRP A 55 26.61 18.90 15.87
N PHE A 56 25.45 19.41 16.30
CA PHE A 56 24.64 18.81 17.36
C PHE A 56 24.33 17.33 17.07
N ASP A 57 24.46 16.51 18.12
CA ASP A 57 24.11 15.09 18.07
C ASP A 57 22.62 14.89 18.38
N THR A 58 21.85 14.55 17.35
CA THR A 58 20.40 14.37 17.46
C THR A 58 20.00 12.93 17.77
N THR A 59 20.95 12.01 17.96
CA THR A 59 20.65 10.58 18.18
C THR A 59 19.89 10.33 19.48
N GLN A 60 20.14 11.16 20.51
CA GLN A 60 19.50 11.05 21.81
C GLN A 60 18.00 11.40 21.80
N LEU A 61 17.52 12.14 20.79
CA LEU A 61 16.11 12.50 20.68
C LEU A 61 15.22 11.27 20.43
N ASN A 62 15.69 10.31 19.62
CA ASN A 62 14.92 9.21 19.05
C ASN A 62 14.31 8.21 20.07
N GLN A 63 14.65 8.31 21.36
CA GLN A 63 14.11 7.41 22.38
C GLN A 63 12.68 7.78 22.81
N GLN A 64 12.34 9.07 22.79
CA GLN A 64 11.05 9.57 23.28
C GLN A 64 10.43 10.60 22.32
N LEU A 65 11.26 11.35 21.59
CA LEU A 65 10.86 12.34 20.59
C LEU A 65 11.38 11.92 19.21
N VAL A 66 10.48 11.62 18.29
CA VAL A 66 10.84 11.16 16.95
C VAL A 66 11.08 12.34 16.03
N ILE A 67 12.20 12.33 15.29
CA ILE A 67 12.49 13.33 14.26
C ILE A 67 11.72 12.94 12.99
N ALA A 68 10.69 13.71 12.65
CA ALA A 68 9.90 13.53 11.43
C ALA A 68 10.61 14.10 10.20
N ASN A 69 11.30 15.24 10.35
CA ASN A 69 12.05 15.88 9.27
C ASN A 69 13.29 16.58 9.82
N LYS A 70 14.36 16.59 9.03
CA LYS A 70 15.63 17.24 9.34
C LYS A 70 16.11 18.03 8.13
N SER A 71 16.18 19.36 8.26
CA SER A 71 16.69 20.23 7.20
C SER A 71 18.20 20.06 7.04
N ILE A 72 18.74 20.54 5.92
CA ILE A 72 20.19 20.78 5.81
C ILE A 72 20.63 21.86 6.80
N ILE A 73 21.91 21.86 7.15
CA ILE A 73 22.52 22.92 7.95
C ILE A 73 22.75 24.10 7.00
N ASP A 74 22.18 25.25 7.36
CA ASP A 74 22.29 26.49 6.62
C ASP A 74 23.29 27.44 7.30
N THR A 75 23.95 28.29 6.52
CA THR A 75 25.02 29.18 6.96
C THR A 75 24.75 30.60 6.50
N ILE A 76 24.66 31.51 7.47
CA ILE A 76 24.47 32.95 7.24
C ILE A 76 25.75 33.67 7.66
N VAL A 77 26.32 34.48 6.77
CA VAL A 77 27.49 35.31 7.06
C VAL A 77 27.10 36.78 6.95
N ILE A 78 27.28 37.54 8.04
CA ILE A 78 27.01 38.98 8.09
C ILE A 78 28.19 39.66 8.78
N ASN A 79 28.84 40.62 8.12
CA ASN A 79 29.99 41.37 8.67
C ASN A 79 31.07 40.45 9.26
N ASP A 80 31.48 39.42 8.51
CA ASP A 80 32.47 38.40 8.94
C ASP A 80 32.08 37.56 10.17
N ILE A 81 30.82 37.66 10.60
CA ILE A 81 30.24 36.81 11.64
C ILE A 81 29.41 35.72 10.98
N THR A 82 29.77 34.47 11.27
CA THR A 82 29.07 33.29 10.77
C THR A 82 28.01 32.82 11.77
N THR A 83 26.86 32.43 11.26
CA THR A 83 25.77 31.80 12.01
C THR A 83 25.34 30.53 11.29
N TYR A 84 25.33 29.42 11.99
CA TYR A 84 24.81 28.14 11.50
C TYR A 84 23.42 27.90 12.07
N GLN A 85 22.50 27.41 11.24
CA GLN A 85 21.13 27.08 11.66
C GLN A 85 20.65 25.77 11.03
N GLN A 86 19.83 25.03 11.77
CA GLN A 86 19.16 23.83 11.27
C GLN A 86 17.78 23.73 11.90
N THR A 87 16.80 23.31 11.11
CA THR A 87 15.43 23.10 11.53
C THR A 87 15.12 21.61 11.58
N LEU A 88 14.56 21.17 12.70
CA LEU A 88 14.06 19.81 12.90
C LEU A 88 12.56 19.86 13.14
N GLN A 89 11.82 18.93 12.55
CA GLN A 89 10.44 18.65 12.96
C GLN A 89 10.45 17.42 13.85
N ILE A 90 9.97 17.57 15.08
CA ILE A 90 9.92 16.50 16.06
C ILE A 90 8.45 16.23 16.46
N THR A 91 8.15 15.01 16.87
CA THR A 91 6.84 14.60 17.35
C THR A 91 6.95 13.58 18.48
N GLY A 92 5.95 13.53 19.35
CA GLY A 92 5.88 12.60 20.48
C GLY A 92 4.69 11.65 20.34
N PHE A 93 4.94 10.36 20.60
CA PHE A 93 3.93 9.30 20.61
C PHE A 93 3.69 8.74 22.01
N ASP A 94 4.13 9.45 23.04
CA ASP A 94 3.82 9.12 24.42
C ASP A 94 3.52 10.41 25.17
N SER A 95 2.64 10.34 26.16
CA SER A 95 2.25 11.50 26.96
C SER A 95 3.25 11.73 28.09
N GLY A 96 3.63 12.98 28.32
CA GLY A 96 4.58 13.31 29.39
C GLY A 96 5.40 14.55 29.10
N VAL A 97 6.33 14.86 30.00
CA VAL A 97 7.29 15.94 29.83
C VAL A 97 8.62 15.34 29.43
N PHE A 98 9.07 15.63 28.21
CA PHE A 98 10.33 15.16 27.66
C PHE A 98 11.36 16.29 27.69
N THR A 99 12.51 16.03 28.30
CA THR A 99 13.61 16.99 28.39
C THR A 99 14.62 16.68 27.29
N ILE A 100 14.86 17.63 26.41
CA ILE A 100 15.96 17.61 25.46
C ILE A 100 17.20 18.09 26.22
N PRO A 101 18.22 17.24 26.42
CA PRO A 101 19.41 17.61 27.18
C PRO A 101 20.23 18.68 26.46
N PRO A 102 21.11 19.40 27.17
CA PRO A 102 22.10 20.28 26.57
C PRO A 102 22.90 19.54 25.48
N MET A 103 23.03 20.16 24.31
CA MET A 103 23.80 19.62 23.20
C MET A 103 25.04 20.48 22.97
N ASP A 104 26.14 19.83 22.62
CA ASP A 104 27.41 20.50 22.37
C ASP A 104 27.72 20.56 20.87
N VAL A 105 28.34 21.66 20.46
CA VAL A 105 29.09 21.75 19.19
C VAL A 105 30.58 21.94 19.47
N ALA A 106 31.42 21.49 18.55
CA ALA A 106 32.86 21.65 18.64
C ALA A 106 33.38 22.55 17.51
N THR A 107 34.27 23.47 17.84
CA THR A 107 34.96 24.34 16.88
C THR A 107 36.33 23.77 16.49
N ASN A 108 36.88 24.27 15.39
CA ASN A 108 38.25 23.98 14.96
C ASN A 108 39.34 24.39 15.98
N THR A 109 39.02 25.28 16.91
CA THR A 109 39.90 25.69 18.01
C THR A 109 39.86 24.74 19.22
N GLY A 110 39.03 23.69 19.18
CA GLY A 110 38.83 22.75 20.30
C GLY A 110 37.87 23.24 21.39
N ASN A 111 37.29 24.43 21.23
CA ASN A 111 36.29 24.94 22.16
C ASN A 111 34.95 24.21 21.96
N ARG A 112 34.23 24.02 23.07
CA ARG A 112 32.87 23.48 23.07
C ARG A 112 31.88 24.57 23.42
N ILE A 113 30.80 24.66 22.65
CA ILE A 113 29.69 25.57 22.91
C ILE A 113 28.47 24.71 23.18
N SER A 114 27.86 24.88 24.35
CA SER A 114 26.71 24.09 24.80
C SER A 114 25.42 24.89 24.72
N THR A 115 24.31 24.21 24.49
CA THR A 115 22.96 24.79 24.52
C THR A 115 22.34 24.67 25.91
N ALA A 116 21.24 25.38 26.15
CA ALA A 116 20.38 25.11 27.28
C ALA A 116 19.51 23.87 27.02
N ALA A 117 19.10 23.18 28.10
CA ALA A 117 18.07 22.15 28.03
C ALA A 117 16.70 22.78 27.73
N ILE A 118 15.84 22.06 27.02
CA ILE A 118 14.47 22.48 26.73
C ILE A 118 13.49 21.35 27.01
N ASN A 119 12.32 21.69 27.56
CA ASN A 119 11.28 20.73 27.89
C ASN A 119 10.13 20.84 26.88
N ILE A 120 9.67 19.70 26.38
CA ILE A 120 8.50 19.54 25.52
C ILE A 120 7.47 18.70 26.26
N GLU A 121 6.28 19.23 26.47
CA GLU A 121 5.15 18.53 27.08
C GLU A 121 4.23 17.98 25.99
N VAL A 122 4.03 16.66 25.99
CA VAL A 122 3.11 15.96 25.10
C VAL A 122 1.83 15.64 25.85
N LEU A 123 0.76 16.28 25.41
CA LEU A 123 -0.57 16.19 25.99
C LEU A 123 -1.36 15.06 25.32
N SER A 124 -2.03 14.26 26.15
CA SER A 124 -3.02 13.32 25.66
C SER A 124 -4.26 14.07 25.15
N PRO A 125 -4.87 13.63 24.04
CA PRO A 125 -6.14 14.19 23.60
C PRO A 125 -7.23 13.97 24.65
N ASN A 126 -8.04 14.99 24.91
CA ASN A 126 -9.12 14.91 25.89
C ASN A 126 -10.24 14.00 25.36
N ILE A 127 -10.30 12.77 25.87
CA ILE A 127 -11.31 11.77 25.48
C ILE A 127 -12.62 11.87 26.28
N THR A 128 -12.69 12.75 27.28
CA THR A 128 -13.82 12.85 28.23
C THR A 128 -15.14 13.24 27.55
N GLY A 129 -15.08 13.87 26.38
CA GLY A 129 -16.24 14.23 25.55
C GLY A 129 -16.69 13.16 24.55
N MET A 130 -15.96 12.04 24.40
CA MET A 130 -16.33 10.97 23.48
C MET A 130 -17.39 10.04 24.12
N GLN A 131 -18.60 10.57 24.37
CA GLN A 131 -19.78 9.79 24.79
C GLN A 131 -20.35 8.88 23.67
N GLY A 132 -19.55 8.60 22.64
CA GLY A 132 -19.99 7.96 21.40
C GLY A 132 -19.08 6.85 20.89
N LEU A 133 -18.11 6.39 21.69
CA LEU A 133 -17.43 5.12 21.40
C LEU A 133 -18.44 3.99 21.59
N ARG A 134 -19.31 3.80 20.58
CA ARG A 134 -20.16 2.63 20.50
C ARG A 134 -19.25 1.43 20.51
N THR A 135 -19.46 0.52 21.46
CA THR A 135 -18.86 -0.80 21.45
C THR A 135 -18.94 -1.36 20.03
N MET A 136 -17.84 -1.97 19.56
CA MET A 136 -17.82 -2.72 18.30
C MET A 136 -19.15 -3.47 18.17
N LYS A 137 -19.94 -3.11 17.16
CA LYS A 137 -21.27 -3.71 16.97
C LYS A 137 -21.04 -5.19 16.69
N ASP A 138 -21.44 -6.03 17.63
CA ASP A 138 -21.37 -7.47 17.44
C ASP A 138 -22.17 -7.87 16.19
N ILE A 139 -21.75 -8.94 15.53
CA ILE A 139 -22.46 -9.46 14.37
C ILE A 139 -23.81 -9.95 14.89
N ALA A 140 -24.87 -9.20 14.59
CA ALA A 140 -26.21 -9.64 14.94
C ALA A 140 -26.48 -10.95 14.21
N GLU A 141 -26.55 -12.06 14.94
CA GLU A 141 -27.03 -13.32 14.41
C GLU A 141 -28.44 -13.07 13.87
N ALA A 142 -28.58 -13.14 12.55
CA ALA A 142 -29.88 -13.07 11.93
C ALA A 142 -30.75 -14.19 12.54
N PRO A 143 -31.98 -13.89 13.02
CA PRO A 143 -32.86 -14.95 13.47
C PRO A 143 -33.01 -15.96 12.33
N PRO A 144 -32.90 -17.28 12.58
CA PRO A 144 -32.95 -18.26 11.51
C PRO A 144 -34.28 -18.08 10.76
N THR A 145 -34.19 -17.58 9.52
CA THR A 145 -35.32 -17.32 8.63
C THR A 145 -35.92 -18.62 8.06
N LEU A 146 -35.73 -19.74 8.77
CA LEU A 146 -36.33 -21.04 8.44
C LEU A 146 -37.75 -21.19 8.99
N SER A 147 -38.28 -20.20 9.72
CA SER A 147 -39.67 -20.23 10.21
C SER A 147 -40.74 -20.07 9.10
N ALA A 148 -40.33 -19.70 7.88
CA ALA A 148 -41.24 -19.57 6.75
C ALA A 148 -41.61 -20.92 6.09
N PHE A 149 -40.85 -21.99 6.33
CA PHE A 149 -41.21 -23.34 5.87
C PHE A 149 -42.23 -23.98 6.82
N SER A 150 -43.45 -23.48 6.78
CA SER A 150 -44.59 -24.15 7.41
C SER A 150 -44.74 -25.55 6.83
N TRP A 151 -44.90 -26.59 7.64
CA TRP A 151 -45.16 -27.98 7.19
C TRP A 151 -46.27 -28.10 6.11
N ARG A 152 -47.19 -27.12 6.08
CA ARG A 152 -48.22 -26.95 5.06
C ARG A 152 -47.68 -26.67 3.65
N SER A 153 -46.60 -25.89 3.50
CA SER A 153 -45.98 -25.62 2.19
C SER A 153 -45.30 -26.87 1.62
N VAL A 154 -44.72 -27.71 2.48
CA VAL A 154 -44.15 -29.01 2.09
C VAL A 154 -45.23 -29.93 1.52
N ILE A 155 -46.41 -29.99 2.16
CA ILE A 155 -47.55 -30.80 1.66
C ILE A 155 -47.99 -30.31 0.28
N VAL A 156 -48.10 -29.00 0.06
CA VAL A 156 -48.49 -28.44 -1.25
C VAL A 156 -47.48 -28.82 -2.33
N TRP A 157 -46.19 -28.75 -2.03
CA TRP A 157 -45.14 -29.17 -2.98
C TRP A 157 -45.16 -30.66 -3.27
N VAL A 158 -45.38 -31.51 -2.26
CA VAL A 158 -45.50 -32.97 -2.45
C VAL A 158 -46.70 -33.31 -3.33
N VAL A 159 -47.85 -32.66 -3.10
CA VAL A 159 -49.05 -32.85 -3.93
C VAL A 159 -48.80 -32.37 -5.36
N LEU A 160 -48.16 -31.22 -5.56
CA LEU A 160 -47.83 -30.69 -6.88
C LEU A 160 -46.90 -31.62 -7.65
N VAL A 161 -45.82 -32.10 -7.02
CA VAL A 161 -44.87 -33.04 -7.63
C VAL A 161 -45.56 -34.37 -7.97
N THR A 162 -46.44 -34.86 -7.11
CA THR A 162 -47.21 -36.08 -7.36
C THR A 162 -48.13 -35.91 -8.58
N LEU A 163 -48.84 -34.79 -8.67
CA LEU A 163 -49.70 -34.47 -9.81
C LEU A 163 -48.90 -34.35 -11.12
N LEU A 164 -47.76 -33.65 -11.08
CA LEU A 164 -46.88 -33.52 -12.24
C LEU A 164 -46.29 -34.87 -12.65
N SER A 165 -45.93 -35.74 -11.71
CA SER A 165 -45.42 -37.08 -11.99
C SER A 165 -46.49 -37.97 -12.62
N ILE A 166 -47.74 -37.90 -12.16
CA ILE A 166 -48.87 -38.64 -12.76
C ILE A 166 -49.16 -38.11 -14.19
N LEU A 167 -49.16 -36.79 -14.36
CA LEU A 167 -49.36 -36.16 -15.67
C LEU A 167 -48.24 -36.55 -16.64
N PHE A 168 -46.99 -36.46 -16.20
CA PHE A 168 -45.81 -36.86 -16.98
C PHE A 168 -45.86 -38.34 -17.34
N TRP A 169 -46.22 -39.22 -16.40
CA TRP A 169 -46.36 -40.65 -16.67
C TRP A 169 -47.45 -40.90 -17.71
N ARG A 170 -48.62 -40.27 -17.59
CA ARG A 170 -49.69 -40.37 -18.59
C ARG A 170 -49.27 -39.84 -19.97
N LEU A 171 -48.52 -38.75 -20.02
CA LEU A 171 -47.98 -38.21 -21.27
C LEU A 171 -46.91 -39.15 -21.86
N MET A 172 -46.04 -39.75 -21.06
CA MET A 172 -45.07 -40.74 -21.50
C MET A 172 -45.74 -42.02 -22.01
N LEU A 173 -46.79 -42.52 -21.34
CA LEU A 173 -47.60 -43.65 -21.82
C LEU A 173 -48.27 -43.34 -23.16
N ARG A 174 -48.65 -42.08 -23.40
CA ARG A 174 -49.19 -41.60 -24.67
C ARG A 174 -48.11 -41.46 -25.75
N LYS A 175 -46.89 -41.05 -25.38
CA LYS A 175 -45.73 -40.93 -26.28
C LYS A 175 -45.03 -42.26 -26.57
N ARG A 176 -45.13 -43.28 -25.72
CA ARG A 176 -44.63 -44.64 -26.06
C ARG A 176 -45.39 -45.31 -27.21
N LYS A 177 -46.49 -44.72 -27.69
CA LYS A 177 -47.15 -45.10 -28.95
C LYS A 177 -46.63 -44.35 -30.17
N GLN A 178 -45.76 -43.35 -30.01
CA GLN A 178 -45.28 -42.49 -31.08
C GLN A 178 -43.82 -42.04 -30.77
N LEU A 179 -42.87 -42.74 -31.40
CA LEU A 179 -41.53 -42.26 -31.78
C LEU A 179 -40.37 -42.38 -30.77
N THR A 180 -39.48 -43.28 -31.17
CA THR A 180 -38.02 -43.38 -30.93
C THR A 180 -37.28 -42.09 -31.30
N THR A 181 -36.02 -41.97 -30.83
CA THR A 181 -34.91 -41.13 -31.37
C THR A 181 -34.86 -39.70 -30.81
N THR A 182 -33.75 -39.08 -30.41
CA THR A 182 -32.34 -39.41 -30.14
C THR A 182 -31.78 -38.21 -29.37
N VAL A 183 -30.88 -38.44 -28.41
CA VAL A 183 -30.12 -37.38 -27.72
C VAL A 183 -29.03 -36.86 -28.67
N ALA A 184 -28.97 -35.55 -28.90
CA ALA A 184 -27.91 -34.91 -29.68
C ALA A 184 -26.59 -34.89 -28.88
N THR A 185 -25.51 -35.35 -29.50
CA THR A 185 -24.12 -35.24 -29.02
C THR A 185 -23.52 -33.87 -29.36
N PRO A 186 -22.46 -33.42 -28.65
CA PRO A 186 -21.85 -32.11 -28.87
C PRO A 186 -21.12 -32.05 -30.22
N TYR A 187 -21.02 -30.83 -30.76
CA TYR A 187 -20.37 -30.44 -32.02
C TYR A 187 -19.17 -31.31 -32.38
N GLY A 188 -19.26 -32.06 -33.48
CA GLY A 188 -18.14 -32.89 -33.95
C GLY A 188 -17.04 -32.05 -34.60
N LYS A 189 -15.78 -32.45 -34.39
CA LYS A 189 -14.52 -31.96 -35.01
C LYS A 189 -14.63 -31.19 -36.34
N LYS A 190 -15.46 -31.64 -37.28
CA LYS A 190 -15.69 -30.96 -38.58
C LYS A 190 -16.27 -29.53 -38.44
N SER A 191 -17.21 -29.30 -37.53
CA SER A 191 -17.84 -27.98 -37.38
C SER A 191 -16.88 -26.94 -36.79
N ILE A 192 -15.90 -27.37 -36.00
CA ILE A 192 -14.90 -26.47 -35.40
C ILE A 192 -13.89 -26.01 -36.47
N VAL A 193 -13.46 -26.92 -37.35
CA VAL A 193 -12.55 -26.58 -38.46
C VAL A 193 -13.21 -25.63 -39.46
N GLU A 194 -14.49 -25.85 -39.78
CA GLU A 194 -15.26 -24.95 -40.64
C GLU A 194 -15.40 -23.54 -40.03
N ALA A 195 -15.66 -23.46 -38.72
CA ALA A 195 -15.72 -22.18 -37.99
C ALA A 195 -14.36 -21.44 -37.99
N LEU A 196 -13.25 -22.16 -37.83
CA LEU A 196 -11.90 -21.58 -37.95
C LEU A 196 -11.63 -21.04 -39.36
N MET A 197 -12.03 -21.77 -40.41
CA MET A 197 -11.89 -21.32 -41.80
C MET A 197 -12.73 -20.09 -42.11
N GLN A 198 -13.93 -19.98 -41.54
CA GLN A 198 -14.78 -18.78 -41.67
C GLN A 198 -14.13 -17.59 -40.96
N LEU A 199 -13.69 -17.77 -39.72
CA LEU A 199 -13.02 -16.72 -38.95
C LEU A 199 -11.73 -16.23 -39.63
N ALA A 200 -10.98 -17.11 -40.29
CA ALA A 200 -9.78 -16.75 -41.05
C ALA A 200 -10.07 -15.86 -42.27
N LYS A 201 -11.27 -15.95 -42.87
CA LYS A 201 -11.69 -15.09 -43.99
C LYS A 201 -12.13 -13.71 -43.54
N GLU A 202 -12.66 -13.59 -42.33
CA GLU A 202 -13.23 -12.35 -41.77
C GLU A 202 -12.18 -11.45 -41.10
N GLN A 203 -10.93 -11.41 -41.60
CA GLN A 203 -9.83 -10.68 -40.96
C GLN A 203 -10.26 -9.25 -40.55
N PRO A 204 -10.03 -8.86 -39.29
CA PRO A 204 -10.51 -7.59 -38.75
C PRO A 204 -9.75 -6.40 -39.35
N ASN A 205 -10.48 -5.39 -39.83
CA ASN A 205 -9.93 -4.19 -40.46
C ASN A 205 -9.66 -3.03 -39.48
N SER A 206 -9.80 -3.24 -38.16
CA SER A 206 -9.66 -2.18 -37.14
C SER A 206 -9.07 -2.72 -35.84
N ALA A 207 -8.38 -1.86 -35.10
CA ALA A 207 -7.80 -2.18 -33.79
C ALA A 207 -8.87 -2.62 -32.76
N ALA A 208 -10.09 -2.09 -32.85
CA ALA A 208 -11.18 -2.45 -31.94
C ALA A 208 -11.72 -3.87 -32.18
N THR A 209 -11.72 -4.35 -33.44
CA THR A 209 -12.21 -5.69 -33.80
C THR A 209 -11.12 -6.76 -33.69
N TRP A 210 -9.85 -6.36 -33.64
CA TRP A 210 -8.70 -7.25 -33.46
C TRP A 210 -8.78 -8.09 -32.18
N HIS A 211 -9.08 -7.46 -31.04
CA HIS A 211 -9.16 -8.16 -29.76
C HIS A 211 -10.29 -9.21 -29.73
N VAL A 212 -11.44 -8.89 -30.30
CA VAL A 212 -12.59 -9.81 -30.36
C VAL A 212 -12.27 -11.01 -31.25
N TRP A 213 -11.67 -10.76 -32.41
CA TRP A 213 -11.23 -11.82 -33.33
C TRP A 213 -10.21 -12.75 -32.66
N MET A 214 -9.23 -12.19 -31.94
CA MET A 214 -8.22 -12.97 -31.23
C MET A 214 -8.81 -13.86 -30.13
N HIS A 215 -9.76 -13.36 -29.34
CA HIS A 215 -10.43 -14.16 -28.33
C HIS A 215 -11.29 -15.28 -28.93
N GLN A 216 -11.92 -15.04 -30.08
CA GLN A 216 -12.67 -16.07 -30.80
C GLN A 216 -11.76 -17.14 -31.39
N ALA A 217 -10.63 -16.72 -31.99
CA ALA A 217 -9.63 -17.63 -32.53
C ALA A 217 -9.04 -18.52 -31.43
N ASP A 218 -8.60 -17.93 -30.31
CA ASP A 218 -8.05 -18.65 -29.16
C ASP A 218 -9.04 -19.69 -28.61
N ARG A 219 -10.32 -19.32 -28.45
CA ARG A 219 -11.36 -20.25 -27.97
C ARG A 219 -11.58 -21.41 -28.94
N LEU A 220 -11.65 -21.15 -30.24
CA LEU A 220 -11.86 -22.20 -31.25
C LEU A 220 -10.67 -23.15 -31.33
N VAL A 221 -9.44 -22.63 -31.28
CA VAL A 221 -8.21 -23.46 -31.27
C VAL A 221 -8.15 -24.32 -30.02
N ARG A 222 -8.42 -23.75 -28.84
CA ARG A 222 -8.43 -24.52 -27.58
C ARG A 222 -9.53 -25.59 -27.56
N THR A 223 -10.70 -25.29 -28.11
CA THR A 223 -11.79 -26.28 -28.23
C THR A 223 -11.42 -27.40 -29.21
N TYR A 224 -10.75 -27.07 -30.32
CA TYR A 224 -10.22 -28.06 -31.26
C TYR A 224 -9.15 -28.95 -30.61
N LEU A 225 -8.22 -28.37 -29.86
CA LEU A 225 -7.20 -29.12 -29.13
C LEU A 225 -7.84 -30.08 -28.13
N LEU A 226 -8.82 -29.61 -27.35
CA LEU A 226 -9.56 -30.48 -26.42
C LEU A 226 -10.24 -31.65 -27.13
N ASP A 227 -10.92 -31.40 -28.25
CA ASP A 227 -11.62 -32.45 -29.00
C ASP A 227 -10.66 -33.43 -29.71
N THR A 228 -9.44 -32.98 -30.06
CA THR A 228 -8.48 -33.79 -30.84
C THR A 228 -7.44 -34.52 -30.02
N THR A 229 -6.89 -33.88 -28.99
CA THR A 229 -5.82 -34.44 -28.15
C THR A 229 -6.31 -34.81 -26.75
N GLY A 230 -7.52 -34.38 -26.35
CA GLY A 230 -8.06 -34.58 -25.01
C GLY A 230 -7.45 -33.66 -23.94
N ILE A 231 -6.53 -32.77 -24.32
CA ILE A 231 -5.89 -31.81 -23.42
C ILE A 231 -6.95 -30.76 -22.99
N PRO A 232 -7.14 -30.45 -21.69
CA PRO A 232 -8.11 -29.46 -21.21
C PRO A 232 -7.69 -28.01 -21.50
N ALA A 233 -7.43 -27.72 -22.77
CA ALA A 233 -6.89 -26.47 -23.28
C ALA A 233 -7.75 -25.24 -22.96
N LEU A 234 -9.05 -25.40 -22.69
CA LEU A 234 -9.92 -24.30 -22.26
C LEU A 234 -9.65 -23.82 -20.82
N GLN A 235 -9.01 -24.65 -19.99
CA GLN A 235 -8.85 -24.42 -18.54
C GLN A 235 -7.42 -24.05 -18.15
N CYS A 236 -6.49 -24.05 -19.11
CA CYS A 236 -5.05 -23.90 -18.83
C CYS A 236 -4.50 -22.58 -19.33
N THR A 237 -3.42 -22.12 -18.71
CA THR A 237 -2.69 -20.93 -19.15
C THR A 237 -1.96 -21.20 -20.49
N ALA A 238 -1.51 -20.15 -21.17
CA ALA A 238 -0.78 -20.29 -22.43
C ALA A 238 0.55 -21.07 -22.24
N ASP A 239 1.24 -20.82 -21.13
CA ASP A 239 2.52 -21.48 -20.81
C ASP A 239 2.33 -22.97 -20.56
N GLU A 240 1.30 -23.35 -19.80
CA GLU A 240 0.95 -24.76 -19.56
C GLU A 240 0.51 -25.47 -20.86
N LEU A 241 -0.28 -24.78 -21.69
CA LEU A 241 -0.73 -25.32 -22.97
C LEU A 241 0.46 -25.58 -23.91
N MET A 242 1.49 -24.73 -23.88
CA MET A 242 2.71 -24.92 -24.66
C MET A 242 3.52 -26.14 -24.17
N ILE A 243 3.61 -26.35 -22.86
CA ILE A 243 4.30 -27.51 -22.29
C ILE A 243 3.59 -28.81 -22.70
N TRP A 244 2.27 -28.86 -22.54
CA TRP A 244 1.49 -30.05 -22.85
C TRP A 244 1.43 -30.37 -24.34
N THR A 245 1.37 -29.35 -25.20
CA THR A 245 1.43 -29.59 -26.65
C THR A 245 2.80 -30.08 -27.09
N ASN A 246 3.89 -29.58 -26.50
CA ASN A 246 5.24 -30.07 -26.79
C ASN A 246 5.42 -31.54 -26.34
N GLU A 247 4.94 -31.89 -25.15
CA GLU A 247 4.96 -33.28 -24.66
C GLU A 247 4.14 -34.21 -25.58
N PHE A 248 2.95 -33.77 -26.01
CA PHE A 248 2.12 -34.52 -26.94
C PHE A 248 2.78 -34.71 -28.32
N ILE A 249 3.42 -33.68 -28.86
CA ILE A 249 4.13 -33.75 -30.15
C ILE A 249 5.37 -34.66 -30.06
N ILE A 250 6.06 -34.68 -28.92
CA ILE A 250 7.22 -35.56 -28.69
C ILE A 250 6.77 -37.02 -28.53
N ALA A 251 5.62 -37.26 -27.92
CA ALA A 251 5.08 -38.60 -27.68
C ALA A 251 4.51 -39.28 -28.93
N ASP A 252 4.05 -38.51 -29.94
CA ASP A 252 3.53 -39.05 -31.19
C ASP A 252 4.57 -39.00 -32.33
N GLU A 253 5.30 -40.11 -32.52
CA GLU A 253 6.38 -40.26 -33.50
C GLU A 253 5.90 -40.04 -34.96
N ALA A 254 4.60 -40.25 -35.24
CA ALA A 254 4.01 -40.07 -36.56
C ALA A 254 3.76 -38.60 -36.93
N ILE A 255 3.54 -37.72 -35.93
CA ILE A 255 3.33 -36.28 -36.16
C ILE A 255 4.67 -35.57 -36.42
N ARG A 256 5.75 -36.00 -35.75
CA ARG A 256 7.11 -35.43 -35.97
C ARG A 256 7.61 -35.57 -37.40
N THR A 257 7.24 -36.64 -38.10
CA THR A 257 7.74 -36.91 -39.46
C THR A 257 6.95 -36.18 -40.56
N GLN A 258 5.75 -35.66 -40.27
CA GLN A 258 4.94 -34.93 -41.25
C GLN A 258 5.29 -33.44 -41.41
N TYR A 259 5.98 -32.83 -40.45
CA TYR A 259 6.28 -31.38 -40.46
C TYR A 259 7.78 -31.06 -40.57
N HIS A 260 8.64 -32.06 -40.75
CA HIS A 260 10.07 -31.90 -41.06
C HIS A 260 10.40 -32.11 -42.55
N LEU A 261 9.55 -31.58 -43.44
CA LEU A 261 9.84 -31.38 -44.87
C LEU A 261 9.59 -29.93 -45.26
#